data_AF-A0AAV1J5U3-F1
#
_entry.id   AF-A0AAV1J5U3-F1
#
_cell.length_a   1.000
_cell.length_b   1.000
_cell.length_c   1.000
_cell.angle_alpha   90.00
_cell.angle_beta   90.00
_cell.angle_gamma   90.00
#
_symmetry.space_group_name_H-M   'P 1'
#
loop_
_entity.id
_entity.type
_entity.pdbx_description
1 polymer ?
#
loop_
_entity_poly.entity_id
_entity_poly.type
_entity_poly.pdbx_seq_one_letter_code
_entity_poly.pdbx_strand_id
1 'polypeptide(L)'
;MATASGSGTVASDCEEEDQDDPSSSQHDVQDIADNLSQLNVGKVQSNDYEDELSVFRQQWQRELEATPSPQRESKKVVQELKNTEAQTDEEKAKSLFLRGIEMERSGKLYEAIQHYKRAIQILPDVERRLYDSSDVRADTPAEESDNEEVINPNVAEDSDDDEAIEGEELVTRFQRILAKKGHLFQMQYQAKGCHISWLPYEVIQLILRWVVSAELDAISLERVAAVSRGFHVAARDNDIWKLMCVRTWGIECGTPRANGFANWRQMYIERARLNLHGCYISKTTYLRHGENSFQDQFYRPWYLIDYYRYLRFFPEGLVLMWTTADEPVSCVSQLKYRSAKHHLGIMAGHYRLVGDKVVIVIKKASTEKKAPQSSNTRFRARRKENHEQQEQIFHMELELRNVRSRRNWSLVWQHYASRAQLHRRSARTAHFLSLIRLQHSRAVLYGCNCIILSVFAILFYKMEMAIFL
;
A
#
# COMPACT_ATOMS: atom_id res chain seq x y z
N MET A 1 14.96 69.93 11.74
CA MET A 1 13.53 69.74 11.39
C MET A 1 13.24 68.26 11.64
N ALA A 2 12.55 67.94 12.73
CA ALA A 2 11.07 67.88 12.84
C ALA A 2 10.58 66.46 12.44
N THR A 3 10.41 65.51 13.39
CA THR A 3 9.23 65.25 14.27
C THR A 3 8.05 64.57 13.55
N ALA A 4 7.30 63.60 14.10
CA ALA A 4 7.42 62.65 15.25
C ALA A 4 6.26 61.60 15.15
N SER A 5 5.92 60.66 16.04
CA SER A 5 6.44 60.16 17.35
C SER A 5 5.75 58.83 17.75
N GLY A 6 6.51 57.83 18.21
CA GLY A 6 6.09 56.89 19.29
C GLY A 6 5.22 55.66 18.93
N SER A 7 4.94 54.75 19.88
CA SER A 7 5.56 54.48 21.20
C SER A 7 4.89 53.25 21.87
N GLY A 8 5.64 52.34 22.53
CA GLY A 8 5.05 51.22 23.29
C GLY A 8 6.07 50.34 24.04
N THR A 9 5.85 50.10 25.34
CA THR A 9 6.83 49.58 26.33
C THR A 9 6.08 49.08 27.59
N VAL A 10 6.51 48.09 28.39
CA VAL A 10 7.65 47.12 28.37
C VAL A 10 7.36 46.00 29.41
N ALA A 11 8.09 44.87 29.38
CA ALA A 11 8.06 43.75 30.36
C ALA A 11 6.76 42.89 30.34
N SER A 12 6.66 41.72 31.01
CA SER A 12 7.57 41.09 32.00
C SER A 12 7.62 39.55 31.86
N ASP A 13 8.45 38.93 32.69
CA ASP A 13 8.77 37.49 32.80
C ASP A 13 7.61 36.58 33.24
N CYS A 14 7.73 35.28 32.96
CA CYS A 14 7.87 34.20 33.97
C CYS A 14 8.18 32.83 33.32
N GLU A 15 8.60 31.85 34.13
CA GLU A 15 9.03 30.49 33.73
C GLU A 15 7.99 29.41 34.12
N GLU A 16 8.44 28.15 34.30
CA GLU A 16 7.69 26.92 34.68
C GLU A 16 6.90 26.30 33.50
N GLU A 17 7.17 25.07 33.02
CA GLU A 17 7.40 23.73 33.61
C GLU A 17 6.11 22.93 33.88
N ASP A 18 5.58 22.29 32.81
CA ASP A 18 4.62 21.18 32.95
C ASP A 18 5.34 19.90 33.38
N GLN A 19 4.86 19.28 34.47
CA GLN A 19 5.40 18.04 35.04
C GLN A 19 4.23 17.10 35.40
N ASP A 20 4.03 16.05 34.59
CA ASP A 20 2.96 15.06 34.80
C ASP A 20 3.18 14.21 36.07
N ASP A 21 2.18 14.11 36.93
CA ASP A 21 1.95 12.92 37.78
C ASP A 21 0.45 12.80 38.17
N PRO A 22 -0.12 11.60 38.44
CA PRO A 22 -1.54 11.34 38.16
C PRO A 22 -2.46 11.21 39.39
N SER A 23 -3.56 11.98 39.44
CA SER A 23 -4.72 11.68 40.32
C SER A 23 -6.01 12.40 39.91
N SER A 24 -6.67 11.97 38.82
CA SER A 24 -8.01 12.47 38.46
C SER A 24 -8.81 11.49 37.60
N SER A 25 -9.24 10.37 38.20
CA SER A 25 -10.08 9.36 37.51
C SER A 25 -11.01 8.59 38.46
N GLN A 26 -11.40 9.20 39.58
CA GLN A 26 -12.29 8.59 40.58
C GLN A 26 -13.43 9.50 41.07
N HIS A 27 -13.41 10.81 40.79
CA HIS A 27 -14.46 11.72 41.26
C HIS A 27 -15.68 11.73 40.33
N ASP A 28 -15.45 11.82 39.00
CA ASP A 28 -16.52 11.96 38.00
C ASP A 28 -17.49 10.76 37.92
N VAL A 29 -17.07 9.59 38.41
CA VAL A 29 -17.90 8.38 38.43
C VAL A 29 -18.93 8.42 39.57
N GLN A 30 -18.63 9.11 40.67
CA GLN A 30 -19.50 9.15 41.84
C GLN A 30 -20.69 10.10 41.60
N ASP A 31 -20.44 11.28 41.02
CA ASP A 31 -21.49 12.27 40.74
C ASP A 31 -22.54 11.75 39.73
N ILE A 32 -22.14 10.86 38.80
CA ILE A 32 -23.07 10.22 37.87
C ILE A 32 -23.94 9.16 38.56
N ALA A 33 -23.38 8.41 39.52
CA ALA A 33 -24.13 7.40 40.27
C ALA A 33 -25.19 8.03 41.20
N ASP A 34 -24.83 9.11 41.89
CA ASP A 34 -25.74 9.74 42.85
C ASP A 34 -26.92 10.46 42.15
N ASN A 35 -26.70 11.03 40.95
CA ASN A 35 -27.78 11.59 40.13
C ASN A 35 -28.77 10.53 39.62
N LEU A 36 -28.31 9.31 39.31
CA LEU A 36 -29.18 8.19 38.95
C LEU A 36 -30.01 7.67 40.14
N SER A 37 -29.58 7.92 41.38
CA SER A 37 -30.30 7.45 42.57
C SER A 37 -31.56 8.28 42.91
N GLN A 38 -31.67 9.51 42.42
CA GLN A 38 -32.71 10.47 42.86
C GLN A 38 -34.00 10.45 42.01
N LEU A 39 -34.03 9.75 40.86
CA LEU A 39 -35.21 9.65 39.99
C LEU A 39 -36.11 8.44 40.34
N ASN A 40 -36.65 8.46 41.56
CA ASN A 40 -37.51 7.39 42.09
C ASN A 40 -38.96 7.48 41.58
N VAL A 41 -39.25 6.91 40.41
CA VAL A 41 -40.61 6.77 39.86
C VAL A 41 -41.20 5.40 40.24
N GLY A 42 -41.66 5.27 41.49
CA GLY A 42 -42.02 4.00 42.12
C GLY A 42 -43.39 3.93 42.80
N LYS A 43 -44.48 4.16 42.04
CA LYS A 43 -45.91 4.08 42.45
C LYS A 43 -46.42 5.11 43.48
N VAL A 44 -47.41 5.90 43.05
CA VAL A 44 -48.77 6.01 43.66
C VAL A 44 -49.66 6.83 42.70
N GLN A 45 -50.98 6.63 42.76
CA GLN A 45 -52.03 7.37 42.03
C GLN A 45 -51.96 7.35 40.49
N SER A 46 -52.58 6.33 39.91
CA SER A 46 -52.75 6.12 38.46
C SER A 46 -54.01 6.78 37.85
N ASN A 47 -54.67 7.71 38.55
CA ASN A 47 -56.05 8.11 38.23
C ASN A 47 -56.19 9.53 37.64
N ASP A 48 -55.35 10.49 38.01
CA ASP A 48 -55.53 11.89 37.56
C ASP A 48 -55.09 12.11 36.10
N TYR A 49 -53.96 11.51 35.69
CA TYR A 49 -53.45 11.62 34.31
C TYR A 49 -54.39 11.02 33.26
N GLU A 50 -55.21 10.03 33.63
CA GLU A 50 -56.16 9.43 32.72
C GLU A 50 -57.35 10.37 32.46
N ASP A 51 -57.69 11.24 33.42
CA ASP A 51 -58.75 12.25 33.25
C ASP A 51 -58.26 13.47 32.45
N GLU A 52 -57.04 13.98 32.68
CA GLU A 52 -56.45 15.02 31.82
C GLU A 52 -56.35 14.58 30.35
N LEU A 53 -55.95 13.33 30.10
CA LEU A 53 -55.96 12.72 28.76
C LEU A 53 -57.38 12.53 28.22
N SER A 54 -58.38 12.31 29.07
CA SER A 54 -59.80 12.26 28.69
C SER A 54 -60.30 13.63 28.22
N VAL A 55 -60.00 14.69 28.98
CA VAL A 55 -60.38 16.08 28.66
C VAL A 55 -59.70 16.55 27.38
N PHE A 56 -58.39 16.29 27.22
CA PHE A 56 -57.65 16.62 26.01
C PHE A 56 -58.23 15.93 24.76
N ARG A 57 -58.53 14.63 24.84
CA ARG A 57 -59.19 13.88 23.74
C ARG A 57 -60.56 14.47 23.40
N GLN A 58 -61.35 14.85 24.40
CA GLN A 58 -62.67 15.46 24.20
C GLN A 58 -62.60 16.89 23.65
N GLN A 59 -61.52 17.64 23.88
CA GLN A 59 -61.29 18.94 23.24
C GLN A 59 -60.85 18.74 21.78
N TRP A 60 -59.86 17.89 21.53
CA TRP A 60 -59.38 17.60 20.17
C TRP A 60 -60.47 17.01 19.26
N GLN A 61 -61.33 16.12 19.79
CA GLN A 61 -62.47 15.61 19.03
C GLN A 61 -63.51 16.71 18.71
N ARG A 62 -63.71 17.68 19.61
CA ARG A 62 -64.54 18.87 19.33
C ARG A 62 -63.90 19.78 18.27
N GLU A 63 -62.59 19.93 18.23
CA GLU A 63 -61.90 20.68 17.16
C GLU A 63 -62.05 19.99 15.79
N LEU A 64 -61.94 18.66 15.75
CA LEU A 64 -62.19 17.85 14.55
C LEU A 64 -63.64 17.95 14.06
N GLU A 65 -64.62 17.99 14.98
CA GLU A 65 -66.05 18.12 14.64
C GLU A 65 -66.43 19.58 14.28
N ALA A 66 -65.73 20.59 14.83
CA ALA A 66 -65.93 22.00 14.51
C ALA A 66 -65.26 22.45 13.20
N THR A 67 -64.35 21.66 12.63
CA THR A 67 -63.60 22.00 11.41
C THR A 67 -64.20 21.27 10.19
N PRO A 68 -65.00 21.93 9.33
CA PRO A 68 -65.75 21.27 8.26
C PRO A 68 -64.84 20.69 7.17
N SER A 69 -64.74 19.36 7.15
CA SER A 69 -63.94 18.60 6.16
C SER A 69 -64.73 18.35 4.86
N PRO A 70 -64.22 18.67 3.66
CA PRO A 70 -64.97 18.59 2.38
C PRO A 70 -65.42 17.19 1.88
N GLN A 71 -65.31 16.13 2.68
CA GLN A 71 -65.45 14.72 2.23
C GLN A 71 -66.70 13.99 2.75
N ARG A 72 -67.74 14.70 3.22
CA ARG A 72 -68.94 14.05 3.81
C ARG A 72 -70.28 14.25 3.09
N GLU A 73 -70.36 15.02 2.02
CA GLU A 73 -71.63 15.26 1.29
C GLU A 73 -71.86 14.31 0.09
N SER A 74 -70.82 13.82 -0.58
CA SER A 74 -70.96 13.04 -1.83
C SER A 74 -71.42 11.59 -1.65
N LYS A 75 -71.58 11.08 -0.41
CA LYS A 75 -72.13 9.73 -0.14
C LYS A 75 -73.63 9.54 -0.46
N LYS A 76 -74.28 10.53 -1.10
CA LYS A 76 -75.66 10.44 -1.62
C LYS A 76 -75.78 10.48 -3.15
N VAL A 77 -74.68 10.54 -3.90
CA VAL A 77 -74.69 10.44 -5.38
C VAL A 77 -73.90 9.20 -5.85
N VAL A 78 -74.22 8.04 -5.26
CA VAL A 78 -73.80 6.72 -5.81
C VAL A 78 -74.95 6.16 -6.65
N GLN A 79 -75.44 6.96 -7.61
CA GLN A 79 -76.53 6.51 -8.48
C GLN A 79 -76.61 7.23 -9.83
N GLU A 80 -75.47 7.38 -10.52
CA GLU A 80 -75.44 7.22 -11.98
C GLU A 80 -74.02 6.96 -12.50
N LEU A 81 -73.92 6.35 -13.69
CA LEU A 81 -72.70 6.12 -14.49
C LEU A 81 -71.52 5.39 -13.78
N LYS A 82 -71.72 4.10 -13.52
CA LYS A 82 -70.61 3.12 -13.51
C LYS A 82 -70.00 2.95 -14.92
N ASN A 83 -68.82 2.33 -14.96
CA ASN A 83 -68.14 1.74 -16.14
C ASN A 83 -67.31 2.68 -17.02
N THR A 84 -66.07 2.96 -16.60
CA THR A 84 -64.91 2.59 -17.42
C THR A 84 -63.75 2.18 -16.51
N GLU A 85 -63.07 1.09 -16.87
CA GLU A 85 -61.92 0.42 -16.24
C GLU A 85 -61.33 0.93 -14.90
N ALA A 86 -61.39 0.07 -13.89
CA ALA A 86 -60.69 0.28 -12.62
C ALA A 86 -59.19 -0.05 -12.76
N GLN A 87 -58.37 0.97 -13.01
CA GLN A 87 -56.91 0.84 -12.99
C GLN A 87 -56.42 0.18 -11.70
N THR A 88 -55.52 -0.77 -11.83
CA THR A 88 -54.83 -1.48 -10.75
C THR A 88 -54.01 -0.49 -9.92
N ASP A 89 -53.87 -0.69 -8.61
CA ASP A 89 -53.08 0.22 -7.78
C ASP A 89 -51.59 0.29 -8.22
N GLU A 90 -51.09 -0.76 -8.88
CA GLU A 90 -49.76 -0.75 -9.51
C GLU A 90 -49.67 0.24 -10.68
N GLU A 91 -50.72 0.37 -11.49
CA GLU A 91 -50.80 1.30 -12.63
C GLU A 91 -50.94 2.75 -12.14
N LYS A 92 -51.66 2.96 -11.02
CA LYS A 92 -51.71 4.24 -10.31
C LYS A 92 -50.34 4.64 -9.75
N ALA A 93 -49.61 3.69 -9.17
CA ALA A 93 -48.24 3.93 -8.69
C ALA A 93 -47.29 4.28 -9.85
N LYS A 94 -47.29 3.49 -10.94
CA LYS A 94 -46.44 3.73 -12.12
C LYS A 94 -46.72 5.08 -12.78
N SER A 95 -47.98 5.43 -13.00
CA SER A 95 -48.35 6.72 -13.60
C SER A 95 -47.98 7.93 -12.74
N LEU A 96 -48.10 7.82 -11.40
CA LEU A 96 -47.58 8.84 -10.48
C LEU A 96 -46.05 8.95 -10.53
N PHE A 97 -45.33 7.82 -10.63
CA PHE A 97 -43.86 7.81 -10.72
C PHE A 97 -43.36 8.42 -12.04
N LEU A 98 -43.97 8.04 -13.17
CA LEU A 98 -43.72 8.62 -14.49
C LEU A 98 -43.91 10.14 -14.50
N ARG A 99 -44.97 10.65 -13.85
CA ARG A 99 -45.18 12.09 -13.73
C ARG A 99 -44.13 12.77 -12.84
N GLY A 100 -43.55 12.06 -11.87
CA GLY A 100 -42.35 12.50 -11.14
C GLY A 100 -41.17 12.76 -12.07
N ILE A 101 -40.86 11.79 -12.95
CA ILE A 101 -39.75 11.87 -13.92
C ILE A 101 -39.95 13.04 -14.90
N GLU A 102 -41.17 13.25 -15.40
CA GLU A 102 -41.49 14.37 -16.28
C GLU A 102 -41.29 15.74 -15.57
N MET A 103 -41.72 15.84 -14.31
CA MET A 103 -41.55 17.04 -13.49
C MET A 103 -40.06 17.31 -13.19
N GLU A 104 -39.28 16.27 -12.91
CA GLU A 104 -37.82 16.35 -12.73
C GLU A 104 -37.12 16.82 -14.01
N ARG A 105 -37.46 16.25 -15.17
CA ARG A 105 -36.97 16.70 -16.50
C ARG A 105 -37.33 18.17 -16.79
N SER A 106 -38.46 18.65 -16.28
CA SER A 106 -38.85 20.07 -16.37
C SER A 106 -38.17 20.99 -15.33
N GLY A 107 -37.25 20.47 -14.51
CA GLY A 107 -36.56 21.20 -13.44
C GLY A 107 -37.38 21.44 -12.17
N LYS A 108 -38.62 20.93 -12.09
CA LYS A 108 -39.56 21.15 -10.98
C LYS A 108 -39.36 20.15 -9.83
N LEU A 109 -38.15 20.08 -9.29
CA LEU A 109 -37.73 19.08 -8.29
C LEU A 109 -38.69 19.00 -7.08
N TYR A 110 -39.19 20.13 -6.57
CA TYR A 110 -40.11 20.14 -5.42
C TYR A 110 -41.49 19.55 -5.72
N GLU A 111 -41.99 19.71 -6.95
CA GLU A 111 -43.25 19.08 -7.39
C GLU A 111 -43.01 17.57 -7.65
N ALA A 112 -41.90 17.22 -8.31
CA ALA A 112 -41.50 15.83 -8.58
C ALA A 112 -41.43 14.98 -7.30
N ILE A 113 -40.80 15.48 -6.23
CA ILE A 113 -40.70 14.81 -4.92
C ILE A 113 -42.07 14.47 -4.32
N GLN A 114 -43.12 15.28 -4.57
CA GLN A 114 -44.48 14.95 -4.10
C GLN A 114 -45.08 13.78 -4.86
N HIS A 115 -44.85 13.71 -6.17
CA HIS A 115 -45.31 12.60 -7.01
C HIS A 115 -44.59 11.29 -6.67
N TYR A 116 -43.27 11.31 -6.53
CA TYR A 116 -42.48 10.15 -6.10
C TYR A 116 -42.92 9.63 -4.72
N LYS A 117 -43.10 10.52 -3.73
CA LYS A 117 -43.58 10.12 -2.39
C LYS A 117 -44.95 9.43 -2.43
N ARG A 118 -45.89 9.90 -3.26
CA ARG A 118 -47.20 9.27 -3.43
C ARG A 118 -47.12 7.92 -4.15
N ALA A 119 -46.24 7.78 -5.15
CA ALA A 119 -46.02 6.51 -5.83
C ALA A 119 -45.43 5.45 -4.88
N ILE A 120 -44.40 5.81 -4.12
CA ILE A 120 -43.72 4.94 -3.14
C ILE A 120 -44.66 4.55 -1.98
N GLN A 121 -45.62 5.41 -1.61
CA GLN A 121 -46.66 5.10 -0.61
C GLN A 121 -47.68 4.05 -1.09
N ILE A 122 -47.83 3.84 -2.41
CA ILE A 122 -48.73 2.83 -2.98
C ILE A 122 -47.95 1.53 -3.27
N LEU A 123 -46.77 1.64 -3.88
CA LEU A 123 -45.83 0.53 -4.08
C LEU A 123 -44.40 0.99 -3.74
N PRO A 124 -43.80 0.51 -2.63
CA PRO A 124 -42.42 0.87 -2.26
C PRO A 124 -41.36 0.47 -3.30
N ASP A 125 -41.66 -0.52 -4.15
CA ASP A 125 -40.80 -1.06 -5.20
C ASP A 125 -41.21 -0.60 -6.63
N VAL A 126 -42.06 0.43 -6.74
CA VAL A 126 -42.58 0.96 -8.02
C VAL A 126 -41.48 1.31 -9.02
N GLU A 127 -40.38 1.89 -8.56
CA GLU A 127 -39.22 2.28 -9.38
C GLU A 127 -38.63 1.06 -10.08
N ARG A 128 -38.31 0.02 -9.30
CA ARG A 128 -37.76 -1.23 -9.82
C ARG A 128 -38.71 -1.90 -10.81
N ARG A 129 -40.01 -1.97 -10.49
CA ARG A 129 -41.02 -2.57 -11.40
C ARG A 129 -41.29 -1.75 -12.66
N LEU A 130 -40.85 -0.49 -12.71
CA LEU A 130 -40.94 0.37 -13.91
C LEU A 130 -39.69 0.22 -14.79
N TYR A 131 -38.50 0.08 -14.19
CA TYR A 131 -37.30 -0.33 -14.91
C TYR A 131 -37.44 -1.75 -15.48
N ASP A 132 -37.90 -2.70 -14.67
CA ASP A 132 -38.13 -4.10 -15.06
C ASP A 132 -39.24 -4.24 -16.14
N SER A 133 -40.16 -3.27 -16.29
CA SER A 133 -41.17 -3.26 -17.37
C SER A 133 -40.78 -2.52 -18.64
N SER A 134 -39.55 -2.00 -18.74
CA SER A 134 -38.96 -1.40 -19.95
C SER A 134 -39.61 -0.11 -20.51
N ASP A 135 -40.65 0.42 -19.88
CA ASP A 135 -41.37 1.62 -20.34
C ASP A 135 -40.56 2.94 -20.22
N VAL A 136 -39.41 2.94 -19.53
CA VAL A 136 -38.57 4.13 -19.32
C VAL A 136 -37.11 3.87 -19.72
N ARG A 137 -36.90 3.64 -21.02
CA ARG A 137 -35.58 3.81 -21.67
C ARG A 137 -35.67 4.89 -22.76
N ALA A 138 -35.73 6.14 -22.32
CA ALA A 138 -35.62 7.34 -23.16
C ALA A 138 -34.83 8.42 -22.42
N ASP A 139 -33.58 8.63 -22.84
CA ASP A 139 -32.68 9.72 -22.42
C ASP A 139 -32.43 9.86 -20.92
N THR A 140 -31.78 8.85 -20.34
CA THR A 140 -30.71 9.11 -19.36
C THR A 140 -29.43 9.33 -20.17
N PRO A 141 -28.63 10.40 -19.95
CA PRO A 141 -27.32 10.51 -20.58
C PRO A 141 -26.46 9.29 -20.25
N ALA A 142 -25.84 8.68 -21.26
CA ALA A 142 -25.13 7.42 -21.07
C ALA A 142 -23.89 7.60 -20.19
N GLU A 143 -23.95 7.12 -18.95
CA GLU A 143 -22.73 6.71 -18.24
C GLU A 143 -22.08 5.55 -19.03
N GLU A 144 -20.75 5.54 -19.10
CA GLU A 144 -19.98 4.73 -20.06
C GLU A 144 -19.87 3.24 -19.67
N SER A 145 -21.01 2.54 -19.54
CA SER A 145 -21.07 1.11 -19.23
C SER A 145 -22.21 0.41 -19.97
N ASP A 146 -22.00 0.16 -21.26
CA ASP A 146 -22.26 -1.13 -21.92
C ASP A 146 -21.75 -1.05 -23.37
N ASN A 147 -20.48 -1.41 -23.57
CA ASN A 147 -20.02 -1.75 -24.92
C ASN A 147 -20.45 -3.20 -25.16
N GLU A 148 -21.33 -3.46 -26.13
CA GLU A 148 -21.55 -4.83 -26.60
C GLU A 148 -20.19 -5.38 -27.09
N GLU A 149 -19.63 -6.34 -26.34
CA GLU A 149 -18.30 -6.88 -26.62
C GLU A 149 -18.34 -7.80 -27.84
N VAL A 150 -18.32 -7.21 -29.04
CA VAL A 150 -18.33 -7.94 -30.31
C VAL A 150 -17.14 -8.89 -30.37
N ILE A 151 -17.44 -10.18 -30.15
CA ILE A 151 -16.48 -11.28 -30.24
C ILE A 151 -15.95 -11.32 -31.67
N ASN A 152 -14.63 -11.43 -31.80
CA ASN A 152 -13.95 -11.48 -33.08
C ASN A 152 -14.28 -12.82 -33.78
N PRO A 153 -14.95 -12.84 -34.95
CA PRO A 153 -15.42 -14.07 -35.58
C PRO A 153 -14.31 -15.01 -36.07
N ASN A 154 -13.05 -14.58 -36.01
CA ASN A 154 -11.88 -15.43 -36.25
C ASN A 154 -11.43 -16.23 -35.00
N VAL A 155 -12.14 -16.13 -33.87
CA VAL A 155 -11.91 -16.96 -32.68
C VAL A 155 -12.78 -18.21 -32.78
N ALA A 156 -12.22 -19.29 -33.33
CA ALA A 156 -12.84 -20.61 -33.24
C ALA A 156 -12.74 -21.14 -31.79
N GLU A 157 -13.84 -21.69 -31.28
CA GLU A 157 -13.89 -22.38 -29.98
C GLU A 157 -13.29 -23.80 -30.08
N ASP A 158 -12.10 -23.92 -30.65
CA ASP A 158 -11.32 -25.16 -30.62
C ASP A 158 -10.94 -25.48 -29.17
N SER A 159 -11.33 -26.66 -28.69
CA SER A 159 -10.91 -27.18 -27.39
C SER A 159 -9.42 -27.51 -27.39
N ASP A 160 -8.60 -26.49 -27.10
CA ASP A 160 -7.13 -26.61 -26.97
C ASP A 160 -6.69 -27.61 -25.86
N ASP A 161 -7.62 -28.11 -25.04
CA ASP A 161 -7.41 -29.10 -23.98
C ASP A 161 -7.53 -30.56 -24.47
N ASP A 162 -8.18 -30.83 -25.60
CA ASP A 162 -8.39 -32.20 -26.12
C ASP A 162 -7.08 -32.90 -26.55
N GLU A 163 -6.01 -32.14 -26.80
CA GLU A 163 -4.67 -32.65 -27.15
C GLU A 163 -3.66 -32.60 -25.98
N ALA A 164 -4.13 -32.47 -24.73
CA ALA A 164 -3.26 -32.44 -23.56
C ALA A 164 -2.60 -33.82 -23.33
N ILE A 165 -1.27 -33.89 -23.49
CA ILE A 165 -0.49 -35.10 -23.18
C ILE A 165 -0.15 -35.10 -21.69
N GLU A 166 -0.49 -36.18 -20.99
CA GLU A 166 -0.14 -36.33 -19.57
C GLU A 166 1.38 -36.26 -19.35
N GLY A 167 1.81 -35.44 -18.39
CA GLY A 167 3.22 -35.26 -18.04
C GLY A 167 4.02 -34.29 -18.93
N GLU A 168 3.42 -33.66 -19.95
CA GLU A 168 4.10 -32.67 -20.79
C GLU A 168 4.38 -31.34 -20.04
N GLU A 169 5.55 -30.73 -20.28
CA GLU A 169 5.84 -29.39 -19.75
C GLU A 169 4.96 -28.33 -20.44
N LEU A 170 4.32 -27.46 -19.65
CA LEU A 170 3.41 -26.41 -20.12
C LEU A 170 3.98 -25.53 -21.24
N VAL A 171 5.30 -25.30 -21.24
CA VAL A 171 5.99 -24.52 -22.27
C VAL A 171 5.89 -25.22 -23.64
N THR A 172 6.15 -26.54 -23.69
CA THR A 172 6.06 -27.36 -24.90
C THR A 172 4.61 -27.45 -25.40
N ARG A 173 3.67 -27.66 -24.47
CA ARG A 173 2.23 -27.70 -24.77
C ARG A 173 1.77 -26.37 -25.40
N PHE A 174 2.11 -25.23 -24.81
CA PHE A 174 1.76 -23.92 -25.35
C PHE A 174 2.50 -23.62 -26.68
N GLN A 175 3.76 -24.04 -26.83
CA GLN A 175 4.46 -23.92 -28.12
C GLN A 175 3.74 -24.67 -29.24
N ARG A 176 3.23 -25.89 -28.99
CA ARG A 176 2.44 -26.65 -29.98
C ARG A 176 1.16 -25.91 -30.38
N ILE A 177 0.39 -25.42 -29.40
CA ILE A 177 -0.88 -24.72 -29.64
C ILE A 177 -0.65 -23.41 -30.42
N LEU A 178 0.36 -22.62 -30.04
CA LEU A 178 0.67 -21.36 -30.73
C LEU A 178 1.25 -21.59 -32.14
N ALA A 179 2.03 -22.66 -32.34
CA ALA A 179 2.52 -23.05 -33.66
C ALA A 179 1.37 -23.46 -34.61
N LYS A 180 0.34 -24.13 -34.10
CA LYS A 180 -0.89 -24.42 -34.85
C LYS A 180 -1.68 -23.17 -35.22
N LYS A 181 -1.86 -22.25 -34.26
CA LYS A 181 -2.64 -21.01 -34.45
C LYS A 181 -1.86 -19.92 -35.22
N GLY A 182 -0.56 -20.10 -35.46
CA GLY A 182 0.28 -19.20 -36.27
C GLY A 182 0.59 -17.83 -35.65
N HIS A 183 0.01 -17.50 -34.49
CA HIS A 183 0.17 -16.22 -33.80
C HIS A 183 0.37 -16.39 -32.29
N LEU A 184 1.18 -15.53 -31.68
CA LEU A 184 1.42 -15.54 -30.22
C LEU A 184 0.25 -14.96 -29.42
N PHE A 185 -0.45 -13.97 -29.98
CA PHE A 185 -1.54 -13.25 -29.33
C PHE A 185 -2.71 -13.10 -30.29
N GLN A 186 -3.91 -13.39 -29.83
CA GLN A 186 -5.16 -13.20 -30.56
C GLN A 186 -6.00 -12.12 -29.86
N MET A 187 -6.71 -11.31 -30.63
CA MET A 187 -7.64 -10.31 -30.12
C MET A 187 -9.03 -10.95 -30.00
N GLN A 188 -9.52 -11.16 -28.78
CA GLN A 188 -10.82 -11.83 -28.52
C GLN A 188 -12.02 -10.93 -28.80
N TYR A 189 -11.92 -9.65 -28.41
CA TYR A 189 -12.96 -8.63 -28.57
C TYR A 189 -12.42 -7.45 -29.39
N GLN A 190 -13.26 -6.77 -30.17
CA GLN A 190 -12.80 -5.65 -31.00
C GLN A 190 -12.32 -4.45 -30.16
N ALA A 191 -10.99 -4.26 -30.10
CA ALA A 191 -10.38 -3.14 -29.42
C ALA A 191 -10.47 -1.86 -30.28
N LYS A 192 -10.89 -0.74 -29.68
CA LYS A 192 -10.92 0.60 -30.30
C LYS A 192 -9.52 1.25 -30.46
N GLY A 193 -8.45 0.50 -30.19
CA GLY A 193 -7.06 0.96 -30.18
C GLY A 193 -6.07 -0.19 -30.43
N CYS A 194 -4.78 0.09 -30.37
CA CYS A 194 -3.74 -0.87 -30.75
C CYS A 194 -3.68 -2.10 -29.83
N HIS A 195 -3.84 -3.30 -30.40
CA HIS A 195 -3.73 -4.57 -29.66
C HIS A 195 -2.28 -5.07 -29.61
N ILE A 196 -1.91 -5.81 -28.55
CA ILE A 196 -0.55 -6.36 -28.37
C ILE A 196 -0.12 -7.29 -29.52
N SER A 197 -1.06 -7.92 -30.21
CA SER A 197 -0.83 -8.74 -31.42
C SER A 197 -0.18 -7.97 -32.59
N TRP A 198 -0.26 -6.64 -32.62
CA TRP A 198 0.31 -5.83 -33.70
C TRP A 198 1.83 -5.62 -33.56
N LEU A 199 2.42 -6.02 -32.43
CA LEU A 199 3.87 -5.92 -32.21
C LEU A 199 4.60 -7.16 -32.77
N PRO A 200 5.69 -6.99 -33.53
CA PRO A 200 6.60 -8.09 -33.87
C PRO A 200 7.18 -8.78 -32.63
N TYR A 201 7.53 -10.06 -32.74
CA TYR A 201 8.05 -10.87 -31.63
C TYR A 201 9.32 -10.27 -31.01
N GLU A 202 10.15 -9.64 -31.84
CA GLU A 202 11.39 -8.96 -31.46
C GLU A 202 11.09 -7.77 -30.52
N VAL A 203 10.01 -7.03 -30.80
CA VAL A 203 9.56 -5.91 -29.96
C VAL A 203 9.01 -6.42 -28.63
N ILE A 204 8.25 -7.53 -28.66
CA ILE A 204 7.75 -8.21 -27.45
C ILE A 204 8.93 -8.70 -26.58
N GLN A 205 9.96 -9.29 -27.20
CA GLN A 205 11.18 -9.73 -26.50
C GLN A 205 11.99 -8.55 -25.92
N LEU A 206 12.08 -7.44 -26.64
CA LEU A 206 12.65 -6.19 -26.10
C LEU A 206 11.86 -5.69 -24.88
N ILE A 207 10.53 -5.67 -24.94
CA ILE A 207 9.66 -5.28 -23.81
C ILE A 207 9.88 -6.21 -22.60
N LEU A 208 9.91 -7.54 -22.79
CA LEU A 208 10.15 -8.49 -21.70
C LEU A 208 11.54 -8.33 -21.06
N ARG A 209 12.56 -8.07 -21.88
CA ARG A 209 13.92 -7.72 -21.43
C ARG A 209 13.96 -6.39 -20.68
N TRP A 210 13.12 -5.42 -21.03
CA TRP A 210 12.91 -4.17 -20.30
C TRP A 210 12.11 -4.34 -18.98
N VAL A 211 11.18 -5.30 -18.91
CA VAL A 211 10.45 -5.66 -17.67
C VAL A 211 11.42 -6.21 -16.62
N VAL A 212 12.31 -7.12 -17.01
CA VAL A 212 13.43 -7.59 -16.14
C VAL A 212 14.35 -6.43 -15.76
N SER A 213 14.57 -5.50 -16.69
CA SER A 213 15.30 -4.25 -16.51
C SER A 213 16.75 -4.43 -16.05
N ALA A 214 17.38 -3.34 -15.61
CA ALA A 214 18.65 -3.41 -14.88
C ALA A 214 18.50 -4.10 -13.50
N GLU A 215 17.28 -4.17 -12.96
CA GLU A 215 16.99 -4.58 -11.58
C GLU A 215 16.77 -6.09 -11.39
N LEU A 216 16.80 -6.88 -12.47
CA LEU A 216 16.64 -8.34 -12.48
C LEU A 216 15.31 -8.83 -11.88
N ASP A 217 14.20 -8.15 -12.24
CA ASP A 217 12.87 -8.50 -11.74
C ASP A 217 12.25 -9.69 -12.48
N ALA A 218 12.70 -10.88 -12.08
CA ALA A 218 12.09 -12.15 -12.49
C ALA A 218 10.66 -12.35 -11.92
N ILE A 219 10.23 -11.60 -10.90
CA ILE A 219 8.86 -11.73 -10.35
C ILE A 219 7.88 -11.08 -11.31
N SER A 220 8.20 -9.89 -11.84
CA SER A 220 7.38 -9.26 -12.89
C SER A 220 7.42 -10.04 -14.20
N LEU A 221 8.55 -10.67 -14.57
CA LEU A 221 8.61 -11.58 -15.73
C LEU A 221 7.66 -12.78 -15.58
N GLU A 222 7.64 -13.44 -14.41
CA GLU A 222 6.71 -14.56 -14.15
C GLU A 222 5.25 -14.11 -14.04
N ARG A 223 4.97 -12.87 -13.61
CA ARG A 223 3.62 -12.27 -13.67
C ARG A 223 3.16 -12.09 -15.11
N VAL A 224 4.02 -11.59 -16.00
CA VAL A 224 3.69 -11.50 -17.43
C VAL A 224 3.47 -12.90 -18.02
N ALA A 225 4.28 -13.88 -17.65
CA ALA A 225 4.12 -15.28 -18.05
C ALA A 225 2.79 -15.93 -17.59
N ALA A 226 2.05 -15.30 -16.68
CA ALA A 226 0.73 -15.75 -16.22
C ALA A 226 -0.45 -15.07 -16.96
N VAL A 227 -0.21 -14.05 -17.80
CA VAL A 227 -1.28 -13.29 -18.48
C VAL A 227 -1.88 -14.06 -19.66
N SER A 228 -1.06 -14.72 -20.47
CA SER A 228 -1.54 -15.50 -21.63
C SER A 228 -0.53 -16.57 -22.06
N ARG A 229 -0.99 -17.55 -22.85
CA ARG A 229 -0.15 -18.62 -23.40
C ARG A 229 1.03 -18.07 -24.23
N GLY A 230 0.78 -17.03 -25.03
CA GLY A 230 1.82 -16.30 -25.79
C GLY A 230 2.87 -15.65 -24.90
N PHE A 231 2.44 -14.94 -23.85
CA PHE A 231 3.36 -14.34 -22.89
C PHE A 231 4.11 -15.41 -22.09
N HIS A 232 3.49 -16.56 -21.79
CA HIS A 232 4.17 -17.67 -21.14
C HIS A 232 5.34 -18.17 -21.97
N VAL A 233 5.14 -18.43 -23.27
CA VAL A 233 6.22 -18.89 -24.15
C VAL A 233 7.29 -17.80 -24.33
N ALA A 234 6.89 -16.55 -24.57
CA ALA A 234 7.83 -15.45 -24.76
C ALA A 234 8.70 -15.18 -23.50
N ALA A 235 8.11 -15.23 -22.30
CA ALA A 235 8.82 -15.06 -21.02
C ALA A 235 9.66 -16.29 -20.61
N ARG A 236 9.67 -17.36 -21.40
CA ARG A 236 10.55 -18.53 -21.24
C ARG A 236 11.77 -18.49 -22.16
N ASP A 237 11.94 -17.43 -22.95
CA ASP A 237 13.09 -17.29 -23.84
C ASP A 237 14.44 -17.36 -23.11
N ASN A 238 15.37 -18.11 -23.71
CA ASN A 238 16.65 -18.45 -23.10
C ASN A 238 17.57 -17.24 -22.89
N ASP A 239 17.54 -16.22 -23.75
CA ASP A 239 18.46 -15.08 -23.64
C ASP A 239 18.05 -14.10 -22.53
N ILE A 240 16.76 -14.03 -22.16
CA ILE A 240 16.31 -13.32 -20.95
C ILE A 240 16.88 -14.00 -19.70
N TRP A 241 16.68 -15.31 -19.54
CA TRP A 241 17.15 -16.04 -18.36
C TRP A 241 18.69 -16.09 -18.28
N LYS A 242 19.38 -16.27 -19.42
CA LYS A 242 20.84 -16.18 -19.54
C LYS A 242 21.37 -14.80 -19.15
N LEU A 243 20.72 -13.70 -19.58
CA LEU A 243 21.08 -12.34 -19.15
C LEU A 243 20.99 -12.19 -17.62
N MET A 244 19.92 -12.70 -17.00
CA MET A 244 19.75 -12.64 -15.54
C MET A 244 20.80 -13.48 -14.78
N CYS A 245 21.14 -14.67 -15.28
CA CYS A 245 22.21 -15.51 -14.73
C CYS A 245 23.57 -14.82 -14.81
N VAL A 246 23.95 -14.30 -15.98
CA VAL A 246 25.23 -13.60 -16.19
C VAL A 246 25.30 -12.31 -15.37
N ARG A 247 24.19 -11.57 -15.22
CA ARG A 247 24.12 -10.39 -14.33
C ARG A 247 24.27 -10.74 -12.85
N THR A 248 23.80 -11.92 -12.42
CA THR A 248 23.78 -12.33 -11.01
C THR A 248 25.11 -12.95 -10.55
N TRP A 249 25.75 -13.78 -11.38
CA TRP A 249 26.97 -14.50 -11.03
C TRP A 249 28.22 -14.04 -11.80
N GLY A 250 28.08 -13.18 -12.81
CA GLY A 250 29.21 -12.65 -13.57
C GLY A 250 30.08 -13.75 -14.18
N ILE A 251 31.38 -13.71 -13.87
CA ILE A 251 32.38 -14.68 -14.34
C ILE A 251 32.09 -16.09 -13.79
N GLU A 252 31.56 -16.21 -12.57
CA GLU A 252 31.20 -17.49 -11.94
C GLU A 252 29.89 -18.10 -12.48
N CYS A 253 29.25 -17.47 -13.48
CA CYS A 253 28.02 -17.98 -14.06
C CYS A 253 28.21 -19.37 -14.70
N GLY A 254 29.11 -19.49 -15.68
CA GLY A 254 29.21 -20.69 -16.50
C GLY A 254 27.93 -20.97 -17.32
N THR A 255 27.75 -22.21 -17.77
CA THR A 255 26.54 -22.67 -18.49
C THR A 255 25.66 -23.54 -17.59
N PRO A 256 24.35 -23.72 -17.87
CA PRO A 256 23.47 -24.56 -17.06
C PRO A 256 24.01 -25.99 -16.92
N ARG A 257 24.38 -26.62 -18.05
CA ARG A 257 24.92 -27.99 -18.09
C ARG A 257 26.20 -28.15 -17.26
N ALA A 258 27.12 -27.19 -17.30
CA ALA A 258 28.35 -27.23 -16.50
C ALA A 258 28.09 -27.12 -14.99
N ASN A 259 26.94 -26.59 -14.58
CA ASN A 259 26.49 -26.50 -13.19
C ASN A 259 25.42 -27.56 -12.83
N GLY A 260 25.13 -28.52 -13.72
CA GLY A 260 24.14 -29.59 -13.49
C GLY A 260 22.67 -29.22 -13.70
N PHE A 261 22.35 -28.04 -14.26
CA PHE A 261 20.98 -27.61 -14.55
C PHE A 261 20.57 -27.86 -16.00
N ALA A 262 19.30 -28.18 -16.24
CA ALA A 262 18.78 -28.44 -17.59
C ALA A 262 18.70 -27.17 -18.45
N ASN A 263 18.26 -26.05 -17.87
CA ASN A 263 18.08 -24.78 -18.58
C ASN A 263 18.42 -23.55 -17.70
N TRP A 264 18.54 -22.37 -18.33
CA TRP A 264 18.91 -21.12 -17.64
C TRP A 264 17.88 -20.68 -16.59
N ARG A 265 16.59 -20.95 -16.79
CA ARG A 265 15.52 -20.61 -15.84
C ARG A 265 15.64 -21.43 -14.56
N GLN A 266 15.81 -22.75 -14.69
CA GLN A 266 16.04 -23.64 -13.56
C GLN A 266 17.27 -23.19 -12.77
N MET A 267 18.39 -22.95 -13.45
CA MET A 267 19.62 -22.41 -12.86
C MET A 267 19.36 -21.11 -12.09
N TYR A 268 18.59 -20.15 -12.65
CA TYR A 268 18.25 -18.90 -11.97
C TYR A 268 17.37 -19.08 -10.72
N ILE A 269 16.47 -20.06 -10.72
CA ILE A 269 15.55 -20.31 -9.60
C ILE A 269 16.25 -21.12 -8.48
N GLU A 270 17.12 -22.05 -8.86
CA GLU A 270 17.63 -23.08 -7.95
C GLU A 270 18.98 -22.78 -7.31
N ARG A 271 19.90 -22.12 -8.04
CA ARG A 271 21.26 -21.81 -7.56
C ARG A 271 21.23 -20.73 -6.47
N ALA A 272 22.23 -20.74 -5.59
CA ALA A 272 22.40 -19.72 -4.55
C ALA A 272 22.51 -18.31 -5.17
N ARG A 273 21.60 -17.40 -4.79
CA ARG A 273 21.63 -15.98 -5.15
C ARG A 273 20.94 -15.11 -4.09
N LEU A 274 21.41 -13.88 -3.95
CA LEU A 274 20.71 -12.84 -3.17
C LEU A 274 19.35 -12.53 -3.77
N ASN A 275 18.40 -12.09 -2.93
CA ASN A 275 17.21 -11.40 -3.40
C ASN A 275 17.45 -9.88 -3.36
N LEU A 276 17.33 -9.24 -4.52
CA LEU A 276 17.54 -7.80 -4.71
C LEU A 276 16.25 -6.99 -4.50
N HIS A 277 15.09 -7.68 -4.39
CA HIS A 277 13.74 -7.12 -4.31
C HIS A 277 13.18 -7.18 -2.90
N GLY A 278 13.83 -6.47 -1.97
CA GLY A 278 13.45 -6.37 -0.57
C GLY A 278 14.59 -5.83 0.28
N CYS A 279 14.43 -5.82 1.60
CA CYS A 279 15.51 -5.50 2.53
C CYS A 279 15.75 -6.71 3.45
N TYR A 280 17.02 -7.09 3.65
CA TYR A 280 17.37 -8.03 4.71
C TYR A 280 17.43 -7.27 6.03
N ILE A 281 16.74 -7.76 7.05
CA ILE A 281 16.62 -7.11 8.36
C ILE A 281 17.07 -8.10 9.43
N SER A 282 18.03 -7.68 10.23
CA SER A 282 18.53 -8.40 11.40
C SER A 282 18.14 -7.59 12.65
N LYS A 283 17.13 -8.06 13.38
CA LYS A 283 16.87 -7.58 14.75
C LYS A 283 17.93 -8.16 15.67
N THR A 284 18.50 -7.32 16.54
CA THR A 284 19.44 -7.75 17.58
C THR A 284 19.04 -7.08 18.88
N THR A 285 18.87 -7.87 19.92
CA THR A 285 18.46 -7.44 21.26
C THR A 285 19.61 -7.65 22.23
N TYR A 286 19.90 -6.69 23.09
CA TYR A 286 20.90 -6.84 24.14
C TYR A 286 20.50 -6.12 25.44
N LEU A 287 21.00 -6.62 26.57
CA LEU A 287 20.82 -5.97 27.87
C LEU A 287 21.93 -4.94 28.09
N ARG A 288 21.55 -3.71 28.43
CA ARG A 288 22.45 -2.64 28.88
C ARG A 288 22.08 -2.27 30.32
N HIS A 289 23.07 -2.07 31.18
CA HIS A 289 22.84 -1.34 32.43
C HIS A 289 22.39 0.09 32.13
N GLY A 290 21.41 0.58 32.89
CA GLY A 290 21.15 2.01 32.98
C GLY A 290 22.28 2.76 33.66
N GLU A 291 22.19 4.08 33.59
CA GLU A 291 23.01 4.95 34.42
C GLU A 291 22.38 5.00 35.84
N ASN A 292 23.22 5.10 36.88
CA ASN A 292 22.73 5.13 38.25
C ASN A 292 21.90 6.40 38.48
N SER A 293 20.80 6.31 39.24
CA SER A 293 20.11 7.51 39.70
C SER A 293 21.03 8.33 40.62
N PHE A 294 20.92 9.65 40.57
CA PHE A 294 21.65 10.54 41.49
C PHE A 294 21.16 10.41 42.94
N GLN A 295 19.92 9.95 43.12
CA GLN A 295 19.26 9.79 44.42
C GLN A 295 19.38 8.36 44.98
N ASP A 296 19.38 7.33 44.12
CA ASP A 296 19.51 5.92 44.51
C ASP A 296 20.71 5.26 43.80
N GLN A 297 21.72 4.89 44.59
CA GLN A 297 22.94 4.22 44.13
C GLN A 297 22.84 2.68 44.14
N PHE A 298 21.80 2.14 44.79
CA PHE A 298 21.55 0.71 44.93
C PHE A 298 20.64 0.18 43.80
N TYR A 299 19.64 0.95 43.39
CA TYR A 299 18.82 0.61 42.22
C TYR A 299 19.61 0.81 40.92
N ARG A 300 19.71 -0.26 40.12
CA ARG A 300 20.32 -0.24 38.78
C ARG A 300 19.36 -0.87 37.76
N PRO A 301 18.64 -0.07 36.98
CA PRO A 301 17.73 -0.60 35.97
C PRO A 301 18.52 -1.32 34.87
N TRP A 302 17.92 -2.36 34.31
CA TRP A 302 18.41 -3.08 33.13
C TRP A 302 17.51 -2.73 31.95
N TYR A 303 18.09 -2.13 30.91
CA TYR A 303 17.37 -1.82 29.68
C TYR A 303 17.56 -2.94 28.65
N LEU A 304 16.46 -3.48 28.15
CA LEU A 304 16.43 -4.35 26.99
C LEU A 304 16.44 -3.47 25.73
N ILE A 305 17.60 -3.36 25.09
CA ILE A 305 17.79 -2.51 23.91
C ILE A 305 17.67 -3.36 22.65
N ASP A 306 16.62 -3.07 21.87
CA ASP A 306 16.45 -3.56 20.51
C ASP A 306 17.12 -2.61 19.50
N TYR A 307 17.78 -3.18 18.50
CA TYR A 307 18.15 -2.45 17.29
C TYR A 307 18.03 -3.32 16.04
N TYR A 308 17.79 -2.66 14.91
CA TYR A 308 17.64 -3.28 13.61
C TYR A 308 18.83 -2.91 12.71
N ARG A 309 19.46 -3.92 12.09
CA ARG A 309 20.43 -3.72 11.00
C ARG A 309 19.77 -4.07 9.67
N TYR A 310 19.70 -3.08 8.80
CA TYR A 310 19.13 -3.18 7.46
C TYR A 310 20.25 -3.35 6.43
N LEU A 311 20.06 -4.24 5.46
CA LEU A 311 20.91 -4.42 4.28
C LEU A 311 20.06 -4.46 3.02
N ARG A 312 20.24 -3.47 2.13
CA ARG A 312 19.64 -3.46 0.78
C ARG A 312 20.72 -3.68 -0.26
N PHE A 313 20.58 -4.74 -1.05
CA PHE A 313 21.45 -5.08 -2.17
C PHE A 313 20.86 -4.58 -3.50
N PHE A 314 21.73 -4.19 -4.43
CA PHE A 314 21.39 -3.75 -5.79
C PHE A 314 22.24 -4.52 -6.82
N PRO A 315 21.70 -4.84 -8.02
CA PRO A 315 22.34 -5.75 -8.99
C PRO A 315 23.77 -5.40 -9.43
N GLU A 316 24.14 -4.13 -9.32
CA GLU A 316 25.46 -3.59 -9.71
C GLU A 316 26.57 -3.87 -8.66
N GLY A 317 26.27 -4.66 -7.62
CA GLY A 317 27.22 -4.93 -6.53
C GLY A 317 27.25 -3.82 -5.45
N LEU A 318 26.30 -2.88 -5.47
CA LEU A 318 26.11 -1.86 -4.44
C LEU A 318 25.27 -2.43 -3.28
N VAL A 319 25.66 -2.13 -2.03
CA VAL A 319 24.87 -2.41 -0.84
C VAL A 319 24.77 -1.17 0.05
N LEU A 320 23.56 -0.89 0.54
CA LEU A 320 23.31 0.09 1.59
C LEU A 320 23.12 -0.64 2.93
N MET A 321 23.80 -0.15 3.96
CA MET A 321 23.61 -0.57 5.34
C MET A 321 23.10 0.57 6.20
N TRP A 322 22.13 0.28 7.05
CA TRP A 322 21.66 1.15 8.11
C TRP A 322 21.59 0.39 9.43
N THR A 323 21.70 1.08 10.55
CA THR A 323 21.58 0.51 11.90
C THR A 323 20.94 1.56 12.79
N THR A 324 19.74 1.26 13.28
CA THR A 324 18.93 2.17 14.09
C THR A 324 18.02 1.36 15.03
N ALA A 325 17.43 2.00 16.03
CA ALA A 325 16.37 1.43 16.86
C ALA A 325 15.00 1.46 16.15
N ASP A 326 14.83 2.33 15.15
CA ASP A 326 13.57 2.52 14.42
C ASP A 326 13.08 1.24 13.74
N GLU A 327 11.76 1.05 13.71
CA GLU A 327 11.11 -0.15 13.16
C GLU A 327 11.14 -0.22 11.62
N PRO A 328 10.98 -1.43 11.02
CA PRO A 328 11.02 -1.60 9.56
C PRO A 328 10.08 -0.72 8.73
N VAL A 329 8.92 -0.33 9.27
CA VAL A 329 7.87 0.40 8.54
C VAL A 329 8.35 1.80 8.12
N SER A 330 8.99 2.55 9.01
CA SER A 330 9.59 3.85 8.70
C SER A 330 10.88 3.70 7.88
N CYS A 331 11.69 2.68 8.19
CA CYS A 331 13.04 2.50 7.66
C CYS A 331 13.10 2.09 6.17
N VAL A 332 12.29 1.11 5.75
CA VAL A 332 12.48 0.43 4.45
C VAL A 332 12.29 1.37 3.26
N SER A 333 11.45 2.40 3.40
CA SER A 333 11.24 3.44 2.38
C SER A 333 12.51 4.25 2.07
N GLN A 334 13.34 4.53 3.09
CA GLN A 334 14.57 5.33 2.96
C GLN A 334 15.65 4.59 2.16
N LEU A 335 15.60 3.26 2.14
CA LEU A 335 16.53 2.36 1.44
C LEU A 335 16.04 1.93 0.05
N LYS A 336 14.94 2.51 -0.46
CA LYS A 336 14.40 2.20 -1.80
C LYS A 336 15.36 2.61 -2.93
N TYR A 337 16.08 3.72 -2.75
CA TYR A 337 16.94 4.33 -3.78
C TYR A 337 18.43 4.05 -3.52
N ARG A 338 19.25 4.09 -4.58
CA ARG A 338 20.71 3.80 -4.52
C ARG A 338 21.52 4.85 -3.73
N SER A 339 20.98 6.04 -3.48
CA SER A 339 21.68 7.13 -2.81
C SER A 339 21.68 6.96 -1.28
N ALA A 340 22.86 6.95 -0.67
CA ALA A 340 23.03 6.82 0.77
C ALA A 340 22.72 8.14 1.49
N LYS A 341 21.62 8.18 2.27
CA LYS A 341 21.29 9.33 3.12
C LYS A 341 22.20 9.39 4.35
N HIS A 342 23.41 9.91 4.18
CA HIS A 342 24.43 9.97 5.24
C HIS A 342 23.97 10.73 6.49
N HIS A 343 23.03 11.68 6.38
CA HIS A 343 22.43 12.37 7.52
C HIS A 343 21.58 11.46 8.43
N LEU A 344 21.13 10.30 7.95
CA LEU A 344 20.48 9.25 8.75
C LEU A 344 21.48 8.20 9.26
N GLY A 345 22.78 8.35 8.98
CA GLY A 345 23.80 7.32 9.24
C GLY A 345 23.79 6.16 8.24
N ILE A 346 23.06 6.26 7.12
CA ILE A 346 23.09 5.25 6.05
C ILE A 346 24.47 5.26 5.39
N MET A 347 25.08 4.08 5.27
CA MET A 347 26.40 3.86 4.69
C MET A 347 26.29 3.04 3.41
N ALA A 348 27.04 3.45 2.38
CA ALA A 348 27.18 2.70 1.14
C ALA A 348 28.45 1.82 1.17
N GLY A 349 28.39 0.70 0.46
CA GLY A 349 29.54 -0.15 0.19
C GLY A 349 29.28 -1.07 -0.99
N HIS A 350 30.20 -2.00 -1.20
CA HIS A 350 30.09 -3.00 -2.26
C HIS A 350 29.99 -4.40 -1.70
N TYR A 351 29.37 -5.29 -2.46
CA TYR A 351 29.29 -6.71 -2.15
C TYR A 351 29.70 -7.57 -3.34
N ARG A 352 30.07 -8.83 -3.07
CA ARG A 352 30.19 -9.89 -4.07
C ARG A 352 29.61 -11.18 -3.49
N LEU A 353 28.85 -11.90 -4.31
CA LEU A 353 28.47 -13.28 -4.07
C LEU A 353 29.56 -14.18 -4.64
N VAL A 354 30.04 -15.14 -3.85
CA VAL A 354 31.00 -16.18 -4.23
C VAL A 354 30.44 -17.50 -3.71
N GLY A 355 29.98 -18.37 -4.62
CA GLY A 355 29.18 -19.55 -4.23
C GLY A 355 27.90 -19.17 -3.46
N ASP A 356 27.83 -19.56 -2.19
CA ASP A 356 26.76 -19.26 -1.22
C ASP A 356 27.10 -18.10 -0.27
N LYS A 357 28.34 -17.59 -0.31
CA LYS A 357 28.85 -16.55 0.59
C LYS A 357 28.76 -15.16 -0.03
N VAL A 358 28.28 -14.21 0.77
CA VAL A 358 28.16 -12.79 0.43
C VAL A 358 29.20 -12.03 1.24
N VAL A 359 30.25 -11.58 0.56
CA VAL A 359 31.30 -10.72 1.13
C VAL A 359 30.91 -9.26 0.89
N ILE A 360 30.92 -8.46 1.95
CA ILE A 360 30.55 -7.04 1.93
C ILE A 360 31.73 -6.20 2.45
N VAL A 361 32.00 -5.09 1.78
CA VAL A 361 32.97 -4.06 2.19
C VAL A 361 32.30 -2.69 2.18
N ILE A 362 32.14 -2.07 3.35
CA ILE A 362 31.56 -0.74 3.53
C ILE A 362 32.63 0.23 4.03
N LYS A 363 32.68 1.42 3.45
CA LYS A 363 33.60 2.50 3.86
C LYS A 363 32.80 3.65 4.46
N LYS A 364 32.97 3.90 5.76
CA LYS A 364 32.49 5.10 6.44
C LYS A 364 33.61 6.14 6.44
N ALA A 365 33.49 7.16 5.59
CA ALA A 365 34.29 8.37 5.71
C ALA A 365 33.73 9.23 6.85
N SER A 366 34.54 9.56 7.86
CA SER A 366 34.13 10.52 8.89
C SER A 366 34.23 11.95 8.36
N THR A 367 33.23 12.37 7.59
CA THR A 367 33.03 13.76 7.19
C THR A 367 32.10 14.49 8.16
N GLU A 368 32.44 14.48 9.45
CA GLU A 368 31.94 15.49 10.40
C GLU A 368 32.55 16.87 10.07
N LYS A 369 32.10 17.44 8.94
CA LYS A 369 32.05 18.90 8.80
C LYS A 369 30.88 19.40 9.64
N LYS A 370 31.06 19.42 10.97
CA LYS A 370 30.22 20.27 11.82
C LYS A 370 30.31 21.68 11.25
N ALA A 371 29.15 22.29 10.96
CA ALA A 371 29.10 23.71 10.64
C ALA A 371 29.75 24.47 11.81
N PRO A 372 30.48 25.58 11.56
CA PRO A 372 31.15 26.31 12.62
C PRO A 372 30.13 27.03 13.52
N GLN A 373 29.57 26.30 14.48
CA GLN A 373 28.81 26.90 15.58
C GLN A 373 29.73 27.87 16.32
N SER A 374 29.31 29.13 16.38
CA SER A 374 30.04 30.23 17.00
C SER A 374 29.96 30.14 18.53
N SER A 375 30.70 29.19 19.12
CA SER A 375 30.84 29.08 20.56
C SER A 375 31.67 30.23 21.12
N ASN A 376 30.97 31.24 21.66
CA ASN A 376 31.56 32.43 22.28
C ASN A 376 32.19 32.13 23.67
N THR A 377 33.15 31.20 23.73
CA THR A 377 33.86 30.80 24.94
C THR A 377 35.27 31.42 24.98
N ARG A 378 35.34 32.74 25.27
CA ARG A 378 36.60 33.53 25.30
C ARG A 378 37.69 33.03 26.27
N PHE A 379 37.41 32.03 27.11
CA PHE A 379 38.31 31.54 28.16
C PHE A 379 38.64 30.03 28.08
N ARG A 380 39.03 29.53 26.89
CA ARG A 380 39.80 28.26 26.82
C ARG A 380 40.76 28.17 25.62
N ALA A 381 41.94 28.78 25.77
CA ALA A 381 43.08 28.58 24.86
C ALA A 381 43.72 27.18 25.04
N ARG A 382 42.98 26.09 24.78
CA ARG A 382 43.45 24.71 24.95
C ARG A 382 43.23 23.87 23.70
N ARG A 383 44.31 23.69 22.92
CA ARG A 383 44.46 22.77 21.77
C ARG A 383 43.31 22.81 20.75
N LYS A 384 43.54 23.51 19.63
CA LYS A 384 42.72 23.38 18.41
C LYS A 384 42.69 21.91 17.95
N GLU A 385 41.58 21.23 18.19
CA GLU A 385 41.41 19.81 17.88
C GLU A 385 41.11 19.64 16.39
N ASN A 386 42.19 19.64 15.60
CA ASN A 386 42.12 19.32 14.17
C ASN A 386 41.40 17.98 14.01
N HIS A 387 40.25 17.97 13.33
CA HIS A 387 39.43 16.78 13.16
C HIS A 387 40.23 15.75 12.35
N GLU A 388 40.80 14.75 13.02
CA GLU A 388 41.52 13.65 12.38
C GLU A 388 40.51 12.90 11.49
N GLN A 389 40.76 12.86 10.18
CA GLN A 389 39.91 12.12 9.25
C GLN A 389 40.02 10.63 9.54
N GLN A 390 39.00 10.10 10.22
CA GLN A 390 38.88 8.68 10.52
C GLN A 390 38.15 7.98 9.37
N GLU A 391 38.86 7.14 8.63
CA GLU A 391 38.24 6.18 7.73
C GLU A 391 37.98 4.88 8.50
N GLN A 392 36.73 4.43 8.54
CA GLN A 392 36.37 3.13 9.10
C GLN A 392 35.87 2.21 7.99
N ILE A 393 36.55 1.08 7.81
CA ILE A 393 36.18 0.05 6.83
C ILE A 393 35.60 -1.14 7.58
N PHE A 394 34.40 -1.55 7.19
CA PHE A 394 33.72 -2.74 7.70
C PHE A 394 33.81 -3.86 6.67
N HIS A 395 34.33 -5.01 7.08
CA HIS A 395 34.33 -6.25 6.31
C HIS A 395 33.34 -7.22 6.96
N MET A 396 32.41 -7.74 6.17
CA MET A 396 31.36 -8.64 6.66
C MET A 396 31.23 -9.84 5.71
N GLU A 397 31.10 -11.03 6.27
CA GLU A 397 30.84 -12.26 5.52
C GLU A 397 29.52 -12.85 6.02
N LEU A 398 28.58 -13.04 5.09
CA LEU A 398 27.26 -13.59 5.34
C LEU A 398 27.07 -14.85 4.49
N GLU A 399 26.44 -15.87 5.04
CA GLU A 399 26.08 -17.10 4.33
C GLU A 399 24.59 -17.07 3.93
N LEU A 400 24.26 -17.36 2.66
CA LEU A 400 22.87 -17.53 2.22
C LEU A 400 22.29 -18.82 2.78
N ARG A 401 21.13 -18.75 3.45
CA ARG A 401 20.39 -19.93 3.90
C ARG A 401 18.91 -19.90 3.54
N ASN A 402 18.41 -21.09 3.22
CA ASN A 402 16.99 -21.38 2.97
C ASN A 402 16.17 -21.27 4.27
N VAL A 403 14.92 -20.81 4.15
CA VAL A 403 14.00 -20.61 5.28
C VAL A 403 12.67 -21.26 4.97
N ARG A 404 12.33 -22.34 5.70
CA ARG A 404 11.17 -23.20 5.40
C ARG A 404 11.25 -23.62 3.91
N SER A 405 10.20 -23.40 3.13
CA SER A 405 10.16 -23.68 1.68
C SER A 405 10.91 -22.63 0.81
N ARG A 406 11.26 -21.45 1.35
CA ARG A 406 11.88 -20.37 0.55
C ARG A 406 13.39 -20.53 0.44
N ARG A 407 13.90 -20.73 -0.78
CA ARG A 407 15.35 -20.73 -1.07
C ARG A 407 15.96 -19.34 -0.83
N ASN A 408 17.21 -19.29 -0.38
CA ASN A 408 18.06 -18.09 -0.26
C ASN A 408 17.47 -16.90 0.54
N TRP A 409 16.51 -17.15 1.43
CA TRP A 409 15.66 -16.11 2.04
C TRP A 409 16.22 -15.49 3.34
N SER A 410 17.36 -15.96 3.81
CA SER A 410 18.08 -15.41 4.97
C SER A 410 19.58 -15.31 4.71
N LEU A 411 20.21 -14.41 5.47
CA LEU A 411 21.66 -14.27 5.57
C LEU A 411 22.08 -14.51 7.03
N VAL A 412 23.12 -15.33 7.24
CA VAL A 412 23.65 -15.68 8.56
C VAL A 412 25.06 -15.11 8.73
N TRP A 413 25.36 -14.50 9.87
CA TRP A 413 26.68 -13.94 10.15
C TRP A 413 27.74 -15.03 10.29
N GLN A 414 28.78 -14.96 9.45
CA GLN A 414 29.98 -15.81 9.52
C GLN A 414 31.20 -15.03 10.00
N HIS A 415 31.44 -13.84 9.44
CA HIS A 415 32.56 -12.98 9.84
C HIS A 415 32.16 -11.51 9.94
N TYR A 416 32.77 -10.81 10.89
CA TYR A 416 32.70 -9.36 11.02
C TYR A 416 34.04 -8.82 11.54
N ALA A 417 34.62 -7.88 10.81
CA ALA A 417 35.79 -7.12 11.23
C ALA A 417 35.61 -5.64 10.89
N SER A 418 36.07 -4.76 11.79
CA SER A 418 36.24 -3.34 11.47
C SER A 418 37.70 -2.93 11.58
N ARG A 419 38.14 -2.13 10.61
CA ARG A 419 39.45 -1.49 10.55
C ARG A 419 39.24 0.01 10.57
N ALA A 420 39.66 0.65 11.66
CA ALA A 420 39.84 2.09 11.69
C ALA A 420 41.24 2.44 11.16
N GLN A 421 41.34 3.47 10.32
CA GLN A 421 42.60 4.03 9.84
C GLN A 421 42.68 5.52 10.20
N LEU A 422 43.66 5.85 11.04
CA LEU A 422 43.90 7.20 11.54
C LEU A 422 45.01 7.88 10.73
N HIS A 423 44.68 8.87 9.91
CA HIS A 423 45.65 9.51 9.02
C HIS A 423 46.43 10.63 9.72
N ARG A 424 47.44 10.26 10.52
CA ARG A 424 48.36 11.23 11.14
C ARG A 424 49.40 11.74 10.15
N ARG A 425 49.71 13.05 10.21
CA ARG A 425 50.73 13.73 9.39
C ARG A 425 52.19 13.31 9.68
N SER A 426 52.41 12.38 10.59
CA SER A 426 53.68 11.68 10.78
C SER A 426 53.46 10.20 10.47
N ALA A 427 54.36 9.61 9.68
CA ALA A 427 54.15 8.35 8.95
C ALA A 427 54.10 7.10 9.85
N ARG A 428 53.02 6.96 10.64
CA ARG A 428 52.68 5.77 11.43
C ARG A 428 51.17 5.52 11.34
N THR A 429 50.78 4.74 10.35
CA THR A 429 49.39 4.28 10.18
C THR A 429 49.04 3.32 11.32
N ALA A 430 48.24 3.77 12.28
CA ALA A 430 47.72 2.88 13.33
C ALA A 430 46.61 2.00 12.74
N HIS A 431 46.77 0.67 12.87
CA HIS A 431 45.78 -0.32 12.47
C HIS A 431 45.16 -0.97 13.71
N PHE A 432 43.95 -0.53 14.09
CA PHE A 432 43.13 -1.25 15.05
C PHE A 432 42.15 -2.16 14.31
N LEU A 433 42.30 -3.47 14.53
CA LEU A 433 41.39 -4.51 14.06
C LEU A 433 40.47 -4.94 15.21
N SER A 434 39.19 -4.60 15.13
CA SER A 434 38.18 -5.06 16.09
C SER A 434 37.50 -6.33 15.57
N LEU A 435 37.96 -7.50 16.03
CA LEU A 435 37.27 -8.78 15.81
C LEU A 435 36.12 -8.93 16.82
N ILE A 436 34.94 -8.43 16.45
CA ILE A 436 33.72 -8.59 17.25
C ILE A 436 33.07 -9.91 16.83
N ARG A 437 33.19 -10.94 17.68
CA ARG A 437 32.57 -12.25 17.47
C ARG A 437 31.08 -12.17 17.78
N LEU A 438 30.29 -11.69 16.81
CA LEU A 438 28.83 -11.62 16.90
C LEU A 438 28.26 -12.99 17.24
N GLN A 439 27.39 -13.06 18.26
CA GLN A 439 26.55 -14.22 18.51
C GLN A 439 25.56 -14.42 17.35
N HIS A 440 24.97 -15.62 17.25
CA HIS A 440 24.21 -16.12 16.09
C HIS A 440 22.92 -15.33 15.76
N SER A 441 23.06 -14.11 15.26
CA SER A 441 21.96 -13.34 14.65
C SER A 441 21.69 -13.84 13.23
N ARG A 442 20.45 -13.64 12.77
CA ARG A 442 20.00 -13.97 11.41
C ARG A 442 19.33 -12.75 10.80
N ALA A 443 19.65 -12.44 9.54
CA ALA A 443 18.93 -11.45 8.76
C ALA A 443 17.88 -12.14 7.88
N VAL A 444 16.62 -11.75 7.99
CA VAL A 444 15.51 -12.28 7.18
C VAL A 444 15.12 -11.24 6.13
N LEU A 445 14.80 -11.67 4.91
CA LEU A 445 14.32 -10.75 3.88
C LEU A 445 12.84 -10.39 4.10
N TYR A 446 12.59 -9.09 4.27
CA TYR A 446 11.26 -8.47 4.24
C TYR A 446 11.05 -7.79 2.89
N GLY A 447 9.93 -8.10 2.24
CA GLY A 447 9.56 -7.55 0.94
C GLY A 447 8.79 -6.23 1.07
N CYS A 448 8.98 -5.32 0.11
CA CYS A 448 8.11 -4.14 -0.02
C CYS A 448 6.79 -4.58 -0.66
N ASN A 449 5.81 -4.99 0.14
CA ASN A 449 4.45 -5.25 -0.34
C ASN A 449 3.74 -3.92 -0.63
N CYS A 450 4.07 -3.28 -1.75
CA CYS A 450 3.19 -2.29 -2.36
C CYS A 450 1.93 -3.02 -2.87
N ILE A 451 0.75 -2.50 -2.52
CA ILE A 451 -0.54 -3.12 -2.83
C ILE A 451 -0.77 -3.15 -4.35
N ILE A 452 -1.41 -4.22 -4.81
CA ILE A 452 -1.62 -4.53 -6.22
C ILE A 452 -2.83 -3.73 -6.74
N LEU A 453 -2.60 -2.60 -7.43
CA LEU A 453 -3.62 -1.91 -8.24
C LEU A 453 -2.99 -0.92 -9.26
N SER A 454 -1.94 -1.34 -10.00
CA SER A 454 -1.26 -0.47 -11.00
C SER A 454 -0.59 -1.20 -12.18
N VAL A 455 -1.00 -2.43 -12.51
CA VAL A 455 -0.33 -3.21 -13.57
C VAL A 455 -0.50 -2.58 -14.96
N PHE A 456 -1.68 -2.03 -15.28
CA PHE A 456 -1.91 -1.28 -16.52
C PHE A 456 -1.23 0.10 -16.53
N ALA A 457 -1.34 0.86 -15.43
CA ALA A 457 -0.80 2.22 -15.34
C ALA A 457 0.73 2.27 -15.54
N ILE A 458 1.48 1.30 -14.99
CA ILE A 458 2.95 1.26 -15.08
C ILE A 458 3.45 0.90 -16.48
N LEU A 459 2.64 0.23 -17.31
CA LEU A 459 2.96 0.00 -18.73
C LEU A 459 2.78 1.29 -19.53
N PHE A 460 1.65 1.98 -19.39
CA PHE A 460 1.40 3.25 -20.08
C PHE A 460 2.46 4.32 -19.76
N TYR A 461 2.72 4.58 -18.47
CA TYR A 461 3.69 5.60 -18.04
C TYR A 461 5.15 5.32 -18.47
N LYS A 462 5.46 4.09 -18.90
CA LYS A 462 6.77 3.73 -19.47
C LYS A 462 6.79 3.74 -21.00
N MET A 463 5.64 3.69 -21.66
CA MET A 463 5.56 3.78 -23.13
C MET A 463 5.49 5.22 -23.62
N GLU A 464 4.82 6.15 -22.91
CA GLU A 464 4.81 7.58 -23.31
C GLU A 464 6.24 8.17 -23.37
N MET A 465 7.10 7.82 -22.41
CA MET A 465 8.51 8.22 -22.36
C MET A 465 9.37 7.59 -23.48
N ALA A 466 8.83 6.66 -24.26
CA ALA A 466 9.49 6.03 -25.42
C ALA A 466 8.91 6.48 -26.77
N ILE A 467 7.99 7.46 -26.77
CA ILE A 467 7.41 8.09 -27.97
C ILE A 467 7.94 9.53 -28.16
N PHE A 468 8.62 10.07 -27.14
CA PHE A 468 9.22 11.42 -27.13
C PHE A 468 10.77 11.43 -27.17
N LEU A 469 11.40 10.33 -27.56
CA LEU A 469 12.85 10.15 -27.75
C LEU A 469 13.16 9.27 -28.97
#